data_AF-A0A1H8ZCG8-F1
#
_entry.id   AF-A0A1H8ZCG8-F1
#
_cell.length_a   1.000
_cell.length_b   1.000
_cell.length_c   1.000
_cell.angle_alpha   90.00
_cell.angle_beta   90.00
_cell.angle_gamma   90.00
#
_symmetry.space_group_name_H-M   'P 1'
#
loop_
_entity.id
_entity.type
_entity.pdbx_description
1 polymer ?
#
loop_
_entity_poly.entity_id
_entity_poly.type
_entity_poly.pdbx_seq_one_letter_code
_entity_poly.pdbx_strand_id
1 'polypeptide(L)'
;MIPQNQRNNFERTSDLLHETRVLLTALELADDNAPDRNNLDQYAQAVPALIRMLELKLIEVEKGHFLEWIGIGGNSNDLTDDEIKLARGE
;
A
#
# COMPACT_ATOMS: atom_id res chain seq x y z
N MET A 1 -15.41 -6.35 22.38
CA MET A 1 -14.02 -5.85 22.27
C MET A 1 -13.41 -6.50 21.06
N ILE A 2 -12.78 -5.75 20.15
CA ILE A 2 -12.14 -6.33 18.95
C ILE A 2 -10.78 -6.93 19.36
N PRO A 3 -10.42 -8.16 18.95
CA PRO A 3 -9.11 -8.74 19.19
C PRO A 3 -7.96 -7.84 18.71
N GLN A 4 -6.86 -7.79 19.46
CA GLN A 4 -5.76 -6.86 19.16
C GLN A 4 -5.10 -7.13 17.80
N ASN A 5 -4.93 -8.40 17.42
CA ASN A 5 -4.39 -8.78 16.11
C ASN A 5 -5.28 -8.26 14.97
N GLN A 6 -6.61 -8.38 15.09
CA GLN A 6 -7.56 -7.88 14.09
C GLN A 6 -7.52 -6.36 13.98
N ARG A 7 -7.46 -5.66 15.12
CA ARG A 7 -7.27 -4.20 15.15
C ARG A 7 -5.96 -3.80 14.48
N ASN A 8 -4.86 -4.44 14.83
CA ASN A 8 -3.54 -4.13 14.28
C ASN A 8 -3.48 -4.35 12.77
N ASN A 9 -4.06 -5.45 12.28
CA ASN A 9 -4.12 -5.74 10.84
C ASN A 9 -4.89 -4.63 10.11
N PHE A 10 -6.06 -4.24 10.64
CA PHE A 10 -6.88 -3.17 10.07
C PHE A 10 -6.17 -1.81 10.08
N GLU A 11 -5.61 -1.42 11.22
CA GLU A 11 -4.91 -0.13 11.37
C GLU A 11 -3.72 -0.06 10.40
N ARG A 12 -2.95 -1.15 10.27
CA ARG A 12 -1.83 -1.23 9.31
C ARG A 12 -2.28 -1.07 7.86
N THR A 13 -3.34 -1.75 7.42
CA THR A 13 -3.85 -1.59 6.05
C THR A 13 -4.39 -0.18 5.83
N SER A 14 -5.06 0.40 6.84
CA SER A 14 -5.55 1.77 6.80
C SER A 14 -4.41 2.77 6.61
N ASP A 15 -3.28 2.60 7.30
CA ASP A 15 -2.09 3.42 7.14
C ASP A 15 -1.51 3.29 5.72
N LEU A 16 -1.39 2.08 5.20
CA LEU A 16 -0.92 1.83 3.83
C LEU A 16 -1.84 2.47 2.77
N LEU A 17 -3.15 2.40 2.96
CA LEU A 17 -4.13 3.08 2.10
C LEU A 17 -3.98 4.59 2.16
N HIS A 18 -3.70 5.15 3.33
CA HIS A 18 -3.44 6.58 3.48
C HIS A 18 -2.17 6.99 2.71
N GLU A 19 -1.05 6.27 2.89
CA GLU A 19 0.19 6.51 2.17
C GLU A 19 0.01 6.40 0.64
N THR A 20 -0.75 5.41 0.19
CA THR A 20 -1.08 5.21 -1.24
C THR A 20 -1.82 6.42 -1.80
N ARG A 21 -2.80 6.97 -1.07
CA ARG A 21 -3.52 8.19 -1.47
C ARG A 21 -2.59 9.40 -1.55
N VAL A 22 -1.70 9.56 -0.59
CA VAL A 22 -0.73 10.66 -0.59
C VAL A 22 0.20 10.57 -1.81
N LEU A 23 0.68 9.37 -2.16
CA LEU A 23 1.51 9.16 -3.35
C LEU A 23 0.76 9.46 -4.64
N LEU A 24 -0.50 9.04 -4.75
CA LEU A 24 -1.34 9.35 -5.91
C LEU A 24 -1.52 10.86 -6.06
N THR A 25 -1.85 11.58 -4.99
CA THR A 25 -1.95 13.04 -5.02
C THR A 25 -0.63 13.71 -5.41
N ALA A 26 0.50 13.21 -4.92
CA ALA A 26 1.81 13.74 -5.30
C ALA A 26 2.11 13.53 -6.81
N LEU A 27 1.69 12.38 -7.35
CA LEU A 27 1.81 12.08 -8.77
C LEU A 27 0.93 12.98 -9.64
N GLU A 28 -0.33 13.20 -9.25
CA GLU A 28 -1.26 14.12 -9.92
C GLU A 28 -0.68 15.53 -9.96
N LEU A 29 -0.17 16.03 -8.83
CA LEU A 29 0.48 17.33 -8.77
C LEU A 29 1.74 17.41 -9.63
N ALA A 30 2.53 16.34 -9.70
CA ALA A 30 3.73 16.30 -10.54
C ALA A 30 3.39 16.32 -12.04
N ASP A 31 2.31 15.65 -12.45
CA ASP A 31 1.83 15.64 -13.84
C ASP A 31 1.21 17.00 -14.23
N ASP A 32 0.35 17.57 -13.38
CA ASP A 32 -0.30 18.87 -13.59
C ASP A 32 0.71 20.03 -13.71
N ASN A 33 1.84 19.93 -13.00
CA ASN A 33 2.87 20.96 -12.98
C ASN A 33 4.08 20.63 -13.88
N ALA A 34 4.04 19.53 -14.64
CA ALA A 34 5.12 19.21 -15.56
C ALA A 34 5.17 20.26 -16.69
N PRO A 35 6.29 20.98 -16.88
CA PRO A 35 6.44 21.86 -18.03
C PRO A 35 6.31 21.05 -19.32
N ASP A 36 5.85 21.70 -20.39
CA ASP A 36 5.61 21.13 -21.71
C ASP A 36 6.63 20.05 -22.06
N ARG A 37 6.17 18.84 -22.44
CA ARG A 37 6.94 17.56 -22.46
C ARG A 37 8.26 17.57 -23.25
N ASN A 38 8.55 18.66 -23.95
CA ASN A 38 9.79 18.93 -24.65
C ASN A 38 10.92 19.44 -23.74
N ASN A 39 10.65 19.77 -22.48
CA ASN A 39 11.67 20.13 -21.50
C ASN A 39 11.86 18.97 -20.53
N LEU A 40 12.98 18.25 -20.67
CA LEU A 40 13.40 17.10 -19.84
C LEU A 40 13.79 17.58 -18.42
N ASP A 41 12.85 18.18 -17.71
CA ASP A 41 13.07 18.73 -16.39
C ASP A 41 12.92 17.66 -15.30
N GLN A 42 13.46 17.90 -14.12
CA GLN A 42 13.53 16.96 -12.99
C GLN A 42 12.17 16.32 -12.64
N TYR A 43 11.06 17.01 -12.92
CA TYR A 43 9.69 16.51 -12.77
C TYR A 43 9.38 15.30 -13.67
N ALA A 44 9.85 15.30 -14.92
CA ALA A 44 9.68 14.17 -15.85
C ALA A 44 10.42 12.91 -15.36
N GLN A 45 11.50 13.08 -14.60
CA GLN A 45 12.25 11.96 -14.00
C GLN A 45 11.62 11.46 -12.68
N ALA A 46 10.91 12.33 -11.94
CA ALA A 46 10.27 11.98 -10.68
C ALA A 46 9.00 11.13 -10.87
N VAL A 47 8.24 11.39 -11.94
CA VAL A 47 6.97 10.70 -12.25
C VAL A 47 7.13 9.17 -12.32
N PRO A 48 8.09 8.58 -13.08
CA PRO A 48 8.29 7.12 -13.08
C PRO A 48 8.64 6.54 -11.70
N ALA A 49 9.40 7.27 -10.88
CA ALA A 49 9.76 6.82 -9.53
C ALA A 49 8.53 6.81 -8.61
N LEU A 50 7.70 7.86 -8.68
CA LEU A 50 6.45 7.95 -7.94
C LEU A 50 5.45 6.85 -8.34
N ILE A 51 5.33 6.56 -9.64
CA ILE A 51 4.50 5.44 -10.13
C ILE A 51 4.98 4.12 -9.53
N ARG A 52 6.28 3.84 -9.58
CA ARG A 52 6.84 2.60 -9.02
C ARG A 52 6.60 2.50 -7.50
N MET A 53 6.73 3.60 -6.77
CA MET A 53 6.42 3.64 -5.34
C MET A 53 4.94 3.36 -5.07
N LEU A 54 4.04 3.91 -5.88
CA LEU A 54 2.60 3.66 -5.79
C LEU A 54 2.26 2.19 -6.05
N GLU A 55 2.83 1.59 -7.10
CA GLU A 55 2.65 0.16 -7.42
C GLU A 55 3.10 -0.74 -6.27
N LEU A 56 4.27 -0.48 -5.69
CA LEU A 56 4.76 -1.23 -4.53
C LEU A 56 3.82 -1.10 -3.33
N LYS A 57 3.29 0.11 -3.07
CA LYS A 57 2.34 0.34 -1.98
C LYS A 57 1.02 -0.37 -2.21
N LEU A 58 0.52 -0.43 -3.44
CA LEU A 58 -0.69 -1.20 -3.77
C LEU A 58 -0.52 -2.69 -3.50
N ILE A 59 0.65 -3.26 -3.81
CA ILE A 59 0.98 -4.66 -3.47
C ILE A 59 0.99 -4.87 -1.94
N GLU A 60 1.54 -3.91 -1.18
CA GLU A 60 1.52 -3.97 0.29
C GLU A 60 0.09 -3.89 0.86
N VAL A 61 -0.78 -3.05 0.28
CA VAL A 61 -2.20 -2.95 0.66
C VAL A 61 -2.93 -4.26 0.39
N GLU A 62 -2.73 -4.86 -0.78
CA GLU A 62 -3.33 -6.16 -1.14
C GLU A 62 -2.93 -7.25 -0.14
N LYS A 63 -1.64 -7.30 0.21
CA LYS A 63 -1.13 -8.18 1.26
C LYS A 63 -1.75 -7.88 2.63
N GLY A 64 -1.91 -6.61 2.98
CA GLY A 64 -2.61 -6.16 4.19
C GLY A 64 -4.03 -6.70 4.28
N HIS A 65 -4.79 -6.64 3.19
CA HIS A 65 -6.14 -7.21 3.13
C HIS A 65 -6.16 -8.73 3.32
N PHE A 66 -5.19 -9.46 2.79
CA PHE A 66 -5.08 -10.90 3.07
C PHE A 66 -4.82 -11.16 4.56
N LEU A 67 -3.96 -10.38 5.21
CA LEU A 67 -3.70 -10.52 6.65
C LEU A 67 -4.94 -10.20 7.50
N GLU A 68 -5.73 -9.20 7.12
CA GLU A 68 -7.04 -8.93 7.75
C GLU A 68 -7.98 -10.14 7.63
N TRP A 69 -8.11 -10.69 6.42
CA TRP A 69 -8.94 -11.85 6.15
C TRP A 69 -8.51 -13.07 6.98
N ILE A 70 -7.20 -13.37 7.03
CA ILE A 70 -6.66 -14.43 7.87
C ILE A 70 -6.93 -14.19 9.36
N GLY A 71 -6.77 -12.94 9.83
CA GLY A 71 -6.98 -12.59 11.24
C GLY A 71 -8.41 -12.79 11.75
N ILE A 72 -9.39 -12.89 10.85
CA ILE A 72 -10.79 -13.21 11.17
C ILE A 72 -11.18 -14.67 10.86
N GLY A 73 -10.21 -15.53 10.54
CA GLY A 73 -10.42 -16.96 10.26
C GLY A 73 -10.49 -17.33 8.78
N GLY A 74 -10.14 -16.40 7.90
CA GLY A 74 -9.99 -16.66 6.47
C GLY A 74 -8.82 -17.57 6.12
N ASN A 75 -8.71 -17.89 4.82
CA ASN A 75 -7.60 -18.63 4.24
C ASN A 75 -7.09 -17.95 2.97
N SER A 76 -5.78 -18.04 2.74
CA SER A 76 -5.09 -17.50 1.56
C SER A 76 -3.86 -18.37 1.27
N ASN A 77 -3.56 -18.57 -0.02
CA ASN A 77 -2.36 -19.27 -0.47
C ASN A 77 -1.19 -18.29 -0.74
N ASP A 78 -1.43 -16.99 -0.59
CA ASP A 78 -0.50 -15.92 -0.97
C ASP A 78 0.35 -15.41 0.22
N LEU A 79 0.23 -16.07 1.37
CA LEU A 79 0.93 -15.75 2.60
C LEU A 79 1.76 -16.93 3.09
N THR A 80 2.88 -16.62 3.73
CA THR A 80 3.72 -17.61 4.40
C THR A 80 3.09 -18.07 5.72
N ASP A 81 3.51 -19.23 6.24
CA ASP A 81 3.02 -19.75 7.52
C ASP A 81 3.24 -18.78 8.69
N ASP A 82 4.36 -18.05 8.68
CA ASP A 82 4.69 -17.07 9.71
C ASP A 82 3.76 -15.86 9.65
N GLU A 83 3.41 -15.42 8.44
CA GLU A 83 2.45 -14.33 8.22
C GLU A 83 1.05 -14.73 8.66
N ILE A 84 0.66 -15.98 8.43
CA ILE A 84 -0.62 -16.53 8.86
C ILE A 84 -0.71 -16.54 10.39
N LYS A 85 0.33 -17.04 11.08
CA LYS A 85 0.39 -17.05 12.55
C LYS A 85 0.31 -15.64 13.11
N LEU A 86 1.14 -14.73 12.59
CA LEU A 86 1.15 -13.33 13.00
C LEU A 86 -0.23 -12.68 12.83
N ALA A 87 -0.88 -12.89 11.67
CA ALA A 87 -2.21 -12.35 11.39
C ALA A 87 -3.27 -12.87 12.38
N ARG A 88 -3.16 -14.13 12.81
CA ARG A 88 -4.04 -14.76 13.82
C ARG A 88 -3.70 -14.37 15.27
N GLY A 89 -2.55 -13.75 15.50
CA GLY A 89 -2.05 -13.44 16.84
C GLY A 89 -1.48 -14.66 17.56
N GLU A 90 -0.95 -15.63 16.81
CA GLU A 90 -0.28 -16.85 17.27
C GLU A 90 1.24 -16.68 17.39
#